data_AF-A0A975EAT0-F1
#
_entry.id   AF-A0A975EAT0-F1
#
_cell.length_a   1.000
_cell.length_b   1.000
_cell.length_c   1.000
_cell.angle_alpha   90.00
_cell.angle_beta   90.00
_cell.angle_gamma   90.00
#
_symmetry.space_group_name_H-M   'P 1'
#
loop_
_entity.id
_entity.type
_entity.pdbx_description
1 polymer ?
#
loop_
_entity_poly.entity_id
_entity_poly.type
_entity_poly.pdbx_seq_one_letter_code
_entity_poly.pdbx_strand_id
1 'polypeptide(L)'
;MVVSLRDTDFMELALTQARLAAEAGEVPVGAVVVKDGQVIATGRNTPITTHDPTAHAEIVALRAAAQVLGNYRLDGCELFVTLEPCAMCSGAMLHARLARVVFGAPDPKTGAAGSVVNLFADSQLNHQTCIEGGVLGDTCAAELQAFFQNKREAQRGEKRALHPLRDDALRTPDAPFADLPGYPWTPHYLSDLPALDGLRMHYLDEGPTDAARTYLCLHGNPAWSYLYRKMIPVFLQAGQRVVAPDLIGFGKSDKLKKESAHTFSFHRQTLLDLVQRLDLQRIVLVVQDWGGLLGLTLPMEMPQRFEGLLVMNTTLATGDQPLSPGFLAWREMCAKNPGYDIARLFARGNPQLSAAECAAYAAPFPDKGHRAATRAFPAMVPDNPEADGAALSRAARNFWQTQWQGPTLMAIGMQDPVLGHASMAELRRSLRGCPEPLCVEEGGHFLQEMGEPIAKAAERFFGAH
;
A
#
# COMPACT_ATOMS: atom_id res chain seq x y z
N MET A 1 1.54 -45.45 -13.30
CA MET A 1 0.77 -45.57 -12.05
C MET A 1 -0.62 -46.05 -12.40
N VAL A 2 -1.11 -47.11 -11.75
CA VAL A 2 -2.49 -47.57 -11.92
C VAL A 2 -3.26 -47.02 -10.73
N VAL A 3 -3.88 -45.85 -10.89
CA VAL A 3 -4.82 -45.32 -9.89
C VAL A 3 -5.97 -46.31 -9.80
N SER A 4 -6.20 -46.88 -8.62
CA SER A 4 -7.33 -47.80 -8.45
C SER A 4 -8.62 -47.01 -8.30
N LEU A 5 -9.74 -47.53 -8.84
CA LEU A 5 -11.08 -46.93 -8.65
C LEU A 5 -11.40 -46.73 -7.16
N ARG A 6 -10.80 -47.52 -6.27
CA ARG A 6 -10.96 -47.44 -4.82
C ARG A 6 -10.28 -46.21 -4.22
N ASP A 7 -9.15 -45.75 -4.77
CA ASP A 7 -8.43 -44.58 -4.24
C ASP A 7 -9.17 -43.28 -4.56
N THR A 8 -9.79 -43.21 -5.75
CA THR A 8 -10.64 -42.08 -6.12
C THR A 8 -11.85 -41.97 -5.22
N ASP A 9 -12.50 -43.09 -4.87
CA ASP A 9 -13.67 -43.11 -3.98
C ASP A 9 -13.34 -42.54 -2.59
N PHE A 10 -12.21 -42.95 -2.00
CA PHE A 10 -11.80 -42.43 -0.69
C PHE A 10 -11.32 -40.98 -0.75
N MET A 11 -10.69 -40.57 -1.86
CA MET A 11 -10.33 -39.16 -2.06
C MET A 11 -11.57 -38.27 -2.22
N GLU A 12 -12.65 -38.74 -2.83
CA GLU A 12 -13.93 -38.02 -2.87
C GLU A 12 -14.55 -37.83 -1.46
N LEU A 13 -14.40 -38.80 -0.57
CA LEU A 13 -14.80 -38.65 0.83
C LEU A 13 -13.92 -37.63 1.57
N ALA A 14 -12.61 -37.61 1.29
CA ALA A 14 -11.73 -36.57 1.80
C ALA A 14 -12.11 -35.17 1.26
N LEU A 15 -12.46 -35.05 -0.03
CA LEU A 15 -12.99 -33.83 -0.63
C LEU A 15 -14.31 -33.38 0.02
N THR A 16 -15.17 -34.32 0.41
CA THR A 16 -16.38 -34.00 1.17
C THR A 16 -16.02 -33.34 2.51
N GLN A 17 -15.01 -33.85 3.22
CA GLN A 17 -14.53 -33.20 4.45
C GLN A 17 -13.87 -31.84 4.19
N ALA A 18 -13.14 -31.68 3.09
CA ALA A 18 -12.55 -30.40 2.69
C ALA A 18 -13.62 -29.32 2.45
N ARG A 19 -14.72 -29.67 1.79
CA ARG A 19 -15.88 -28.77 1.58
C ARG A 19 -16.52 -28.36 2.90
N LEU A 20 -16.71 -29.31 3.82
CA LEU A 20 -17.23 -29.01 5.15
C LEU A 20 -16.29 -28.14 5.99
N ALA A 21 -14.97 -28.19 5.76
CA ALA A 21 -14.02 -27.23 6.35
C ALA A 21 -14.20 -25.84 5.73
N ALA A 22 -14.34 -25.76 4.41
CA ALA A 22 -14.60 -24.50 3.70
C ALA A 22 -15.86 -23.79 4.22
N GLU A 23 -16.95 -24.54 4.40
CA GLU A 23 -18.22 -24.04 4.95
C GLU A 23 -18.08 -23.48 6.38
N ALA A 24 -17.15 -24.04 7.17
CA ALA A 24 -16.81 -23.55 8.49
C ALA A 24 -15.82 -22.36 8.49
N GLY A 25 -15.40 -21.88 7.31
CA GLY A 25 -14.42 -20.80 7.16
C GLY A 25 -12.95 -21.24 7.34
N GLU A 26 -12.71 -22.55 7.40
CA GLU A 26 -11.38 -23.15 7.50
C GLU A 26 -10.76 -23.37 6.12
N VAL A 27 -9.43 -23.49 6.06
CA VAL A 27 -8.76 -23.88 4.81
C VAL A 27 -9.26 -25.27 4.38
N PRO A 28 -9.72 -25.47 3.13
CA PRO A 28 -10.42 -26.67 2.69
C PRO A 28 -9.49 -27.87 2.49
N VAL A 29 -9.07 -28.48 3.60
CA VAL A 29 -8.35 -29.75 3.61
C VAL A 29 -9.17 -30.76 4.38
N GLY A 30 -9.34 -31.95 3.79
CA GLY A 30 -10.04 -33.07 4.37
C GLY A 30 -9.22 -34.33 4.28
N ALA A 31 -9.46 -35.26 5.20
CA ALA A 31 -8.77 -36.53 5.26
C ALA A 31 -9.69 -37.66 5.74
N VAL A 32 -9.42 -38.88 5.30
CA VAL A 32 -10.10 -40.10 5.77
C VAL A 32 -9.09 -41.20 6.06
N VAL A 33 -9.29 -41.94 7.14
CA VAL A 33 -8.50 -43.12 7.50
C VAL A 33 -9.31 -44.36 7.17
N VAL A 34 -8.69 -45.29 6.45
CA VAL A 34 -9.28 -46.53 5.95
C VAL A 34 -8.53 -47.71 6.55
N LYS A 35 -9.25 -48.77 6.94
CA LYS A 35 -8.69 -50.05 7.35
C LYS A 35 -9.51 -51.17 6.72
N ASP A 36 -8.85 -52.15 6.10
CA ASP A 36 -9.51 -53.28 5.45
C ASP A 36 -10.59 -52.86 4.43
N GLY A 37 -10.36 -51.74 3.73
CA GLY A 37 -11.29 -51.16 2.77
C GLY A 37 -12.50 -50.44 3.37
N GLN A 38 -12.53 -50.20 4.68
CA GLN A 38 -13.60 -49.48 5.38
C GLN A 38 -13.08 -48.18 5.99
N VAL A 39 -13.84 -47.09 5.85
CA VAL A 39 -13.52 -45.82 6.52
C VAL A 39 -13.76 -45.97 8.02
N ILE A 40 -12.71 -45.81 8.82
CA ILE A 40 -12.79 -45.88 10.29
C ILE A 40 -12.83 -44.49 10.93
N ALA A 41 -12.33 -43.47 10.25
CA ALA A 41 -12.36 -42.09 10.73
C ALA A 41 -12.26 -41.07 9.60
N THR A 42 -12.75 -39.87 9.87
CA THR A 42 -12.66 -38.71 8.97
C THR A 42 -12.11 -37.52 9.75
N GLY A 43 -11.38 -36.64 9.08
CA GLY A 43 -10.88 -35.40 9.63
C GLY A 43 -10.95 -34.26 8.62
N ARG A 44 -10.98 -33.04 9.13
CA ARG A 44 -10.95 -31.82 8.34
C ARG A 44 -10.18 -30.76 9.12
N ASN A 45 -9.64 -29.77 8.42
CA ASN A 45 -9.01 -28.64 9.11
C ASN A 45 -10.02 -27.97 10.04
N THR A 46 -9.62 -27.81 11.31
CA THR A 46 -10.32 -26.99 12.31
C THR A 46 -9.41 -26.03 13.12
N PRO A 47 -8.26 -25.52 12.62
CA PRO A 47 -7.38 -24.67 13.45
C PRO A 47 -8.03 -23.37 13.96
N ILE A 48 -8.87 -22.72 13.16
CA ILE A 48 -9.51 -21.46 13.53
C ILE A 48 -10.57 -21.73 14.59
N THR A 49 -11.45 -22.69 14.33
CA THR A 49 -12.64 -22.96 15.14
C THR A 49 -12.26 -23.52 16.51
N THR A 50 -11.24 -24.38 16.55
CA THR A 50 -10.79 -25.04 17.80
C THR A 50 -9.63 -24.32 18.48
N HIS A 51 -9.06 -23.30 17.84
CA HIS A 51 -7.84 -22.60 18.32
C HIS A 51 -6.67 -23.58 18.53
N ASP A 52 -6.63 -24.71 17.83
CA ASP A 52 -5.56 -25.71 17.88
C ASP A 52 -4.69 -25.58 16.62
N PRO A 53 -3.44 -25.09 16.74
CA PRO A 53 -2.54 -24.96 15.59
C PRO A 53 -2.17 -26.31 14.96
N THR A 54 -2.44 -27.42 15.64
CA THR A 54 -2.18 -28.78 15.14
C THR A 54 -3.41 -29.47 14.54
N ALA A 55 -4.59 -28.84 14.56
CA ALA A 55 -5.86 -29.42 14.08
C ALA A 55 -5.98 -29.43 12.54
N HIS A 56 -4.92 -29.90 11.88
CA HIS A 56 -4.92 -30.23 10.46
C HIS A 56 -5.77 -31.48 10.21
N ALA A 57 -6.35 -31.60 9.02
CA ALA A 57 -7.24 -32.69 8.64
C ALA A 57 -6.66 -34.08 8.96
N GLU A 58 -5.38 -34.27 8.68
CA GLU A 58 -4.66 -35.53 8.91
C GLU A 58 -4.55 -35.84 10.40
N ILE A 59 -4.16 -34.85 11.21
CA ILE A 59 -4.05 -35.02 12.66
C ILE A 59 -5.40 -35.32 13.28
N VAL A 60 -6.45 -34.61 12.85
CA VAL A 60 -7.83 -34.85 13.30
C VAL A 60 -8.27 -36.28 12.96
N ALA A 61 -8.02 -36.73 11.72
CA ALA A 61 -8.39 -38.06 11.28
C ALA A 61 -7.61 -39.17 12.02
N LEU A 62 -6.30 -38.99 12.22
CA LEU A 62 -5.44 -39.91 12.98
C LEU A 62 -5.89 -40.03 14.44
N ARG A 63 -6.19 -38.92 15.10
CA ARG A 63 -6.70 -38.90 16.49
C ARG A 63 -8.03 -39.67 16.59
N ALA A 64 -8.96 -39.42 15.68
CA ALA A 64 -10.24 -40.11 15.63
C ALA A 64 -10.08 -41.62 15.36
N ALA A 65 -9.22 -42.01 14.41
CA ALA A 65 -8.93 -43.41 14.13
C ALA A 65 -8.31 -44.13 15.33
N ALA A 66 -7.38 -43.48 16.03
CA ALA A 66 -6.75 -44.04 17.22
C ALA A 66 -7.75 -44.27 18.36
N GLN A 67 -8.71 -43.37 18.53
CA GLN A 67 -9.81 -43.55 19.49
C GLN A 67 -10.71 -44.73 19.11
N VAL A 68 -11.08 -44.87 17.84
CA VAL A 68 -11.91 -45.98 17.34
C VAL A 68 -11.21 -47.34 17.53
N LEU A 69 -9.91 -47.40 17.27
CA LEU A 69 -9.13 -48.64 17.41
C LEU A 69 -8.61 -48.90 18.83
N GLY A 70 -8.74 -47.93 19.74
CA GLY A 70 -8.15 -47.99 21.08
C GLY A 70 -6.62 -48.09 21.07
N ASN A 71 -5.96 -47.59 20.01
CA ASN A 71 -4.52 -47.70 19.83
C ASN A 71 -3.96 -46.51 19.04
N TYR A 72 -2.84 -45.94 19.51
CA TYR A 72 -2.15 -44.85 18.83
C TYR A 72 -1.37 -45.31 17.59
N ARG A 73 -1.08 -46.61 17.49
CA ARG A 73 -0.55 -47.24 16.28
C ARG A 73 -1.71 -47.72 15.43
N LEU A 74 -1.70 -47.30 14.18
CA LEU A 74 -2.72 -47.54 13.17
C LEU A 74 -2.18 -48.51 12.11
N ASP A 75 -1.47 -49.57 12.55
CA ASP A 75 -0.90 -50.57 11.65
C ASP A 75 -1.99 -51.13 10.71
N GLY A 76 -1.66 -51.20 9.42
CA GLY A 76 -2.57 -51.64 8.36
C GLY A 76 -3.60 -50.60 7.91
N CYS A 77 -3.58 -49.38 8.47
CA CYS A 77 -4.44 -48.29 8.01
C CYS A 77 -3.80 -47.50 6.85
N GLU A 78 -4.66 -46.96 6.00
CA GLU A 78 -4.32 -46.05 4.91
C GLU A 78 -4.96 -44.69 5.18
N LEU A 79 -4.28 -43.59 4.83
CA LEU A 79 -4.83 -42.23 4.93
C LEU A 79 -4.96 -41.60 3.55
N PHE A 80 -6.12 -41.03 3.26
CA PHE A 80 -6.35 -40.23 2.06
C PHE A 80 -6.53 -38.78 2.49
N VAL A 81 -5.78 -37.84 1.89
CA VAL A 81 -5.85 -36.41 2.22
C VAL A 81 -5.85 -35.55 0.96
N THR A 82 -6.65 -34.49 0.93
CA THR A 82 -6.80 -33.67 -0.29
C THR A 82 -5.57 -32.83 -0.65
N LEU A 83 -4.68 -32.56 0.31
CA LEU A 83 -3.46 -31.76 0.12
C LEU A 83 -2.24 -32.55 0.61
N GLU A 84 -1.09 -32.37 -0.03
CA GLU A 84 0.17 -32.94 0.41
C GLU A 84 0.46 -32.59 1.88
N PRO A 85 0.78 -33.58 2.73
CA PRO A 85 0.94 -33.35 4.16
C PRO A 85 2.20 -32.52 4.46
N CYS A 86 2.09 -31.61 5.42
CA CYS A 86 3.23 -30.87 5.95
C CYS A 86 4.10 -31.74 6.87
N ALA A 87 5.29 -31.24 7.24
CA ALA A 87 6.25 -31.99 8.06
C ALA A 87 5.67 -32.51 9.39
N MET A 88 4.80 -31.73 10.05
CA MET A 88 4.12 -32.14 11.28
C MET A 88 3.21 -33.36 11.06
N CYS A 89 2.37 -33.30 10.02
CA CYS A 89 1.42 -34.36 9.72
C CYS A 89 2.15 -35.63 9.25
N SER A 90 3.16 -35.48 8.39
CA SER A 90 4.02 -36.58 7.95
C SER A 90 4.72 -37.27 9.12
N GLY A 91 5.29 -36.52 10.06
CA GLY A 91 5.87 -37.09 11.29
C GLY A 91 4.85 -37.89 12.11
N ALA A 92 3.63 -37.35 12.28
CA ALA A 92 2.55 -38.05 12.98
C ALA A 92 2.13 -39.36 12.28
N MET A 93 2.06 -39.37 10.94
CA MET A 93 1.76 -40.57 10.15
C MET A 93 2.81 -41.67 10.34
N LEU A 94 4.09 -41.30 10.33
CA LEU A 94 5.21 -42.23 10.57
C LEU A 94 5.16 -42.80 11.99
N HIS A 95 4.88 -41.97 13.00
CA HIS A 95 4.69 -42.42 14.38
C HIS A 95 3.46 -43.33 14.56
N ALA A 96 2.39 -43.05 13.82
CA ALA A 96 1.18 -43.87 13.78
C ALA A 96 1.35 -45.17 12.97
N ARG A 97 2.44 -45.32 12.20
CA ARG A 97 2.75 -46.50 11.38
C ARG A 97 1.69 -46.82 10.33
N LEU A 98 1.18 -45.78 9.66
CA LEU A 98 0.29 -46.00 8.52
C LEU A 98 1.00 -46.86 7.47
N ALA A 99 0.25 -47.78 6.87
CA ALA A 99 0.76 -48.61 5.79
C ALA A 99 0.96 -47.77 4.52
N ARG A 100 0.01 -46.86 4.24
CA ARG A 100 -0.01 -46.03 3.04
C ARG A 100 -0.66 -44.68 3.30
N VAL A 101 -0.16 -43.65 2.61
CA VAL A 101 -0.74 -42.31 2.58
C VAL A 101 -0.90 -41.91 1.11
N VAL A 102 -2.10 -41.48 0.76
CA VAL A 102 -2.48 -41.04 -0.58
C VAL A 102 -2.89 -39.57 -0.50
N PHE A 103 -2.28 -38.71 -1.30
CA PHE A 103 -2.61 -37.28 -1.31
C PHE A 103 -3.08 -36.79 -2.68
N GLY A 104 -3.95 -35.78 -2.66
CA GLY A 104 -4.50 -35.15 -3.85
C GLY A 104 -3.55 -34.15 -4.51
N ALA A 105 -3.64 -32.88 -4.11
CA ALA A 105 -2.83 -31.81 -4.69
C ALA A 105 -1.45 -31.69 -4.01
N PRO A 106 -0.37 -31.36 -4.74
CA PRO A 106 0.91 -31.02 -4.14
C PRO A 106 0.83 -29.68 -3.38
N ASP A 107 1.66 -29.52 -2.35
CA ASP A 107 1.84 -28.26 -1.63
C ASP A 107 3.26 -27.70 -1.82
N PRO A 108 3.46 -26.79 -2.79
CA PRO A 108 4.78 -26.23 -3.08
C PRO A 108 5.35 -25.34 -1.97
N LYS A 109 4.56 -24.99 -0.94
CA LYS A 109 4.99 -24.10 0.14
C LYS A 109 5.38 -24.85 1.41
N THR A 110 4.69 -25.93 1.76
CA THR A 110 4.93 -26.64 3.02
C THR A 110 4.95 -28.18 2.92
N GLY A 111 4.71 -28.73 1.72
CA GLY A 111 4.60 -30.16 1.49
C GLY A 111 5.87 -30.94 1.84
N ALA A 112 5.70 -32.05 2.57
CA ALA A 112 6.78 -32.87 3.10
C ALA A 112 6.82 -34.29 2.50
N ALA A 113 6.15 -34.52 1.37
CA ALA A 113 6.13 -35.78 0.63
C ALA A 113 6.82 -35.67 -0.74
N GLY A 114 7.60 -34.60 -0.97
CA GLY A 114 8.34 -34.38 -2.21
C GLY A 114 8.41 -32.92 -2.67
N SER A 115 7.52 -32.03 -2.20
CA SER A 115 7.52 -30.63 -2.66
C SER A 115 8.64 -29.78 -2.05
N VAL A 116 8.70 -29.66 -0.72
CA VAL A 116 9.74 -28.88 -0.02
C VAL A 116 10.78 -29.79 0.62
N VAL A 117 10.30 -30.82 1.31
CA VAL A 117 11.11 -31.90 1.87
C VAL A 117 10.43 -33.24 1.58
N ASN A 118 11.15 -34.34 1.74
CA ASN A 118 10.57 -35.68 1.62
C ASN A 118 10.92 -36.54 2.83
N LEU A 119 10.06 -36.50 3.85
CA LEU A 119 10.27 -37.27 5.09
C LEU A 119 10.04 -38.77 4.88
N PHE A 120 9.21 -39.15 3.93
CA PHE A 120 8.90 -40.56 3.65
C PHE A 120 9.99 -41.27 2.85
N ALA A 121 10.91 -40.53 2.23
CA ALA A 121 12.09 -41.10 1.57
C ALA A 121 13.32 -41.21 2.48
N ASP A 122 13.26 -40.68 3.72
CA ASP A 122 14.38 -40.72 4.65
C ASP A 122 14.45 -42.07 5.37
N SER A 123 15.43 -42.90 4.98
CA SER A 123 15.66 -44.22 5.57
C SER A 123 16.19 -44.19 7.00
N GLN A 124 16.63 -43.03 7.51
CA GLN A 124 17.05 -42.88 8.91
C GLN A 124 15.84 -42.88 9.86
N LEU A 125 14.65 -42.60 9.35
CA LEU A 125 13.40 -42.71 10.11
C LEU A 125 12.95 -44.18 10.16
N ASN A 126 12.65 -44.65 11.37
CA ASN A 126 12.48 -46.09 11.66
C ASN A 126 11.31 -46.74 10.92
N HIS A 127 10.15 -46.09 10.90
CA HIS A 127 8.96 -46.59 10.23
C HIS A 127 8.86 -46.02 8.82
N GLN A 128 8.44 -46.84 7.88
CA GLN A 128 8.33 -46.50 6.47
C GLN A 128 6.89 -46.66 6.03
N THR A 129 6.35 -45.62 5.40
CA THR A 129 4.97 -45.55 4.93
C THR A 129 4.99 -45.35 3.42
N CYS A 130 4.19 -46.12 2.69
CA CYS A 130 4.07 -45.94 1.25
C CYS A 130 3.36 -44.63 0.91
N ILE A 131 3.88 -43.86 -0.03
CA ILE A 131 3.30 -42.58 -0.45
C ILE A 131 2.86 -42.64 -1.91
N GLU A 132 1.67 -42.14 -2.16
CA GLU A 132 1.15 -41.91 -3.50
C GLU A 132 0.51 -40.52 -3.60
N GLY A 133 0.89 -39.76 -4.62
CA GLY A 133 0.40 -38.40 -4.84
C GLY A 133 -0.35 -38.24 -6.15
N GLY A 134 -1.22 -37.23 -6.23
CA GLY A 134 -1.89 -36.82 -7.47
C GLY A 134 -3.27 -37.44 -7.69
N VAL A 135 -3.81 -38.22 -6.74
CA VAL A 135 -5.16 -38.79 -6.88
C VAL A 135 -6.20 -37.68 -6.80
N LEU A 136 -6.92 -37.42 -7.89
CA LEU A 136 -7.81 -36.25 -8.03
C LEU A 136 -7.10 -34.91 -7.75
N GLY A 137 -5.81 -34.81 -8.09
CA GLY A 137 -4.98 -33.65 -7.77
C GLY A 137 -5.57 -32.32 -8.27
N ASP A 138 -6.04 -32.26 -9.51
CA ASP A 138 -6.65 -31.05 -10.09
C ASP A 138 -7.92 -30.62 -9.34
N THR A 139 -8.79 -31.57 -8.99
CA THR A 139 -10.02 -31.31 -8.23
C THR A 139 -9.68 -30.79 -6.83
N CYS A 140 -8.70 -31.40 -6.16
CA CYS A 140 -8.27 -30.96 -4.84
C CYS A 140 -7.64 -29.56 -4.86
N ALA A 141 -6.83 -29.26 -5.89
CA ALA A 141 -6.25 -27.94 -6.09
C ALA A 141 -7.33 -26.89 -6.36
N ALA A 142 -8.35 -27.23 -7.16
CA ALA A 142 -9.45 -26.33 -7.51
C ALA A 142 -10.25 -25.88 -6.28
N GLU A 143 -10.56 -26.79 -5.34
CA GLU A 143 -11.26 -26.44 -4.09
C GLU A 143 -10.46 -25.44 -3.24
N LEU A 144 -9.14 -25.67 -3.10
CA LEU A 144 -8.24 -24.76 -2.37
C LEU A 144 -8.14 -23.38 -3.03
N GLN A 145 -8.00 -23.36 -4.35
CA GLN A 145 -7.93 -22.12 -5.13
C GLN A 145 -9.22 -21.31 -5.04
N ALA A 146 -10.37 -21.97 -5.19
CA ALA A 146 -11.69 -21.34 -5.10
C ALA A 146 -11.92 -20.69 -3.73
N PHE A 147 -11.57 -21.36 -2.63
CA PHE A 147 -11.70 -20.80 -1.29
C PHE A 147 -10.91 -19.49 -1.11
N PHE A 148 -9.63 -19.47 -1.49
CA PHE A 148 -8.83 -18.26 -1.37
C PHE A 148 -9.25 -17.17 -2.36
N GLN A 149 -9.76 -17.53 -3.53
CA GLN A 149 -10.35 -16.57 -4.47
C GLN A 149 -11.58 -15.89 -3.86
N ASN A 150 -12.52 -16.68 -3.34
CA ASN A 150 -13.74 -16.17 -2.70
C ASN A 150 -13.42 -15.28 -1.50
N LYS A 151 -12.43 -15.65 -0.66
CA LYS A 151 -11.96 -14.78 0.44
C LYS A 151 -11.43 -13.44 -0.05
N ARG A 152 -10.63 -13.42 -1.13
CA ARG A 152 -10.11 -12.18 -1.73
C ARG A 152 -11.25 -11.33 -2.31
N GLU A 153 -12.23 -11.95 -2.95
CA GLU A 153 -13.39 -11.26 -3.52
C GLU A 153 -14.30 -10.67 -2.43
N ALA A 154 -14.58 -11.40 -1.36
CA ALA A 154 -15.34 -10.91 -0.21
C ALA A 154 -14.66 -9.69 0.43
N GLN A 155 -13.35 -9.77 0.68
CA GLN A 155 -12.57 -8.65 1.21
C GLN A 155 -12.59 -7.42 0.28
N ARG A 156 -12.56 -7.63 -1.05
CA ARG A 156 -12.72 -6.55 -2.03
C ARG A 156 -14.13 -5.95 -1.98
N GLY A 157 -15.15 -6.78 -1.81
CA GLY A 157 -16.55 -6.37 -1.67
C GLY A 157 -16.77 -5.48 -0.43
N GLU A 158 -16.26 -5.90 0.73
CA GLU A 158 -16.32 -5.12 1.98
C GLU A 158 -15.61 -3.77 1.86
N LYS A 159 -14.39 -3.75 1.30
CA LYS A 159 -13.66 -2.49 1.04
C LYS A 159 -14.41 -1.56 0.08
N ARG A 160 -15.11 -2.10 -0.92
CA ARG A 160 -15.93 -1.31 -1.85
C ARG A 160 -17.19 -0.78 -1.18
N ALA A 161 -17.78 -1.53 -0.24
CA ALA A 161 -18.92 -1.08 0.54
C ALA A 161 -18.57 0.06 1.49
N LEU A 162 -17.37 0.03 2.10
CA LEU A 162 -16.88 1.10 2.97
C LEU A 162 -16.59 2.42 2.22
N HIS A 163 -16.13 2.32 0.98
CA HIS A 163 -15.80 3.48 0.16
C HIS A 163 -16.35 3.30 -1.27
N PRO A 164 -17.65 3.57 -1.49
CA PRO A 164 -18.25 3.45 -2.82
C PRO A 164 -17.51 4.36 -3.81
N LEU A 165 -17.31 3.88 -5.03
CA LEU A 165 -16.73 4.68 -6.10
C LEU A 165 -17.83 5.53 -6.73
N ARG A 166 -17.64 6.84 -6.78
CA ARG A 166 -18.54 7.75 -7.50
C ARG A 166 -18.54 7.49 -9.00
N ASP A 167 -19.68 7.72 -9.65
CA ASP A 167 -19.85 7.53 -11.09
C ASP A 167 -18.97 8.45 -11.94
N ASP A 168 -18.54 9.59 -11.42
CA ASP A 168 -17.65 10.55 -12.07
C ASP A 168 -16.16 10.34 -11.77
N ALA A 169 -15.82 9.27 -11.04
CA ALA A 169 -14.45 8.94 -10.63
C ALA A 169 -13.99 7.57 -11.12
N LEU A 170 -12.67 7.40 -11.12
CA LEU A 170 -11.97 6.14 -11.35
C LEU A 170 -11.12 5.82 -10.12
N ARG A 171 -10.93 4.53 -9.86
CA ARG A 171 -10.05 4.04 -8.80
C ARG A 171 -9.02 3.12 -9.41
N THR A 172 -7.75 3.47 -9.27
CA THR A 172 -6.66 2.61 -9.72
C THR A 172 -6.76 1.28 -8.96
N PRO A 173 -6.66 0.12 -9.63
CA PRO A 173 -6.59 -1.17 -8.96
C PRO A 173 -5.45 -1.20 -7.93
N ASP A 174 -5.53 -2.07 -6.92
CA ASP A 174 -4.47 -2.16 -5.91
C ASP A 174 -3.17 -2.80 -6.46
N ALA A 175 -3.28 -3.62 -7.51
CA ALA A 175 -2.18 -4.44 -8.02
C ALA A 175 -0.93 -3.66 -8.48
N PRO A 176 -1.04 -2.52 -9.20
CA PRO A 176 0.11 -1.66 -9.53
C PRO A 176 0.87 -1.08 -8.33
N PHE A 177 0.29 -1.14 -7.12
CA PHE A 177 0.93 -0.66 -5.89
C PHE A 177 1.52 -1.79 -5.04
N ALA A 178 1.51 -3.03 -5.53
CA ALA A 178 2.18 -4.14 -4.88
C ALA A 178 3.72 -3.97 -4.98
N ASP A 179 4.43 -4.26 -3.89
CA ASP A 179 5.90 -4.36 -3.83
C ASP A 179 6.66 -3.11 -4.32
N LEU A 180 6.15 -1.92 -4.03
CA LEU A 180 6.79 -0.66 -4.39
C LEU A 180 8.12 -0.46 -3.65
N PRO A 181 9.23 -0.07 -4.33
CA PRO A 181 10.53 0.10 -3.69
C PRO A 181 10.49 1.16 -2.58
N GLY A 182 10.90 0.79 -1.36
CA GLY A 182 11.01 1.72 -0.23
C GLY A 182 9.67 2.28 0.27
N TYR A 183 8.54 1.62 -0.01
CA TYR A 183 7.21 2.08 0.42
C TYR A 183 6.45 0.97 1.18
N PRO A 184 6.86 0.64 2.42
CA PRO A 184 6.35 -0.51 3.17
C PRO A 184 5.04 -0.22 3.95
N TRP A 185 4.48 0.98 3.80
CA TRP A 185 3.42 1.49 4.67
C TRP A 185 2.02 1.00 4.30
N THR A 186 1.19 0.85 5.33
CA THR A 186 -0.20 0.42 5.17
C THR A 186 -1.04 1.60 4.68
N PRO A 187 -1.87 1.44 3.64
CA PRO A 187 -2.70 2.53 3.16
C PRO A 187 -3.86 2.82 4.13
N HIS A 188 -4.06 4.10 4.46
CA HIS A 188 -5.27 4.59 5.13
C HIS A 188 -6.18 5.31 4.13
N TYR A 189 -7.48 5.30 4.38
CA TYR A 189 -8.48 5.90 3.49
C TYR A 189 -9.54 6.67 4.27
N LEU A 190 -9.96 7.82 3.71
CA LEU A 190 -11.13 8.58 4.14
C LEU A 190 -12.05 8.82 2.95
N SER A 191 -13.36 8.85 3.18
CA SER A 191 -14.36 9.26 2.17
C SER A 191 -15.49 10.08 2.77
N ASP A 192 -15.37 10.44 4.04
CA ASP A 192 -16.32 11.18 4.86
C ASP A 192 -15.96 12.67 5.00
N LEU A 193 -14.92 13.15 4.32
CA LEU A 193 -14.61 14.57 4.27
C LEU A 193 -15.71 15.31 3.49
N PRO A 194 -16.26 16.43 4.00
CA PRO A 194 -17.30 17.18 3.32
C PRO A 194 -16.96 17.54 1.87
N ALA A 195 -15.74 18.02 1.62
CA ALA A 195 -15.31 18.39 0.26
C ALA A 195 -15.09 17.20 -0.67
N LEU A 196 -14.90 15.98 -0.15
CA LEU A 196 -14.74 14.79 -0.98
C LEU A 196 -16.06 14.28 -1.54
N ASP A 197 -17.18 14.55 -0.85
CA ASP A 197 -18.51 14.15 -1.30
C ASP A 197 -18.53 12.67 -1.76
N GLY A 198 -17.97 11.78 -0.92
CA GLY A 198 -17.85 10.34 -1.18
C GLY A 198 -16.63 9.87 -1.97
N LEU A 199 -15.80 10.76 -2.54
CA LEU A 199 -14.50 10.38 -3.10
C LEU A 199 -13.62 9.76 -2.00
N ARG A 200 -12.86 8.71 -2.34
CA ARG A 200 -11.89 8.13 -1.42
C ARG A 200 -10.52 8.80 -1.57
N MET A 201 -10.06 9.43 -0.51
CA MET A 201 -8.68 9.93 -0.38
C MET A 201 -7.82 8.90 0.36
N HIS A 202 -6.67 8.58 -0.20
CA HIS A 202 -5.61 7.83 0.47
C HIS A 202 -4.69 8.76 1.26
N TYR A 203 -4.16 8.28 2.38
CA TYR A 203 -3.07 8.93 3.09
C TYR A 203 -2.22 7.90 3.84
N LEU A 204 -0.96 8.26 4.07
CA LEU A 204 -0.12 7.61 5.09
C LEU A 204 -0.31 8.31 6.43
N ASP A 205 -0.29 7.55 7.51
CA ASP A 205 -0.35 8.04 8.89
C ASP A 205 0.53 7.15 9.77
N GLU A 206 1.78 7.54 9.89
CA GLU A 206 2.84 6.72 10.45
C GLU A 206 3.43 7.37 11.69
N GLY A 207 3.93 6.55 12.62
CA GLY A 207 4.45 7.02 13.90
C GLY A 207 3.36 7.24 14.96
N PRO A 208 3.76 7.61 16.19
CA PRO A 208 2.84 7.71 17.32
C PRO A 208 1.91 8.93 17.19
N THR A 209 0.62 8.76 17.47
CA THR A 209 -0.36 9.86 17.40
C THR A 209 -0.14 10.95 18.45
N ASP A 210 0.55 10.62 19.54
CA ASP A 210 0.98 11.51 20.62
C ASP A 210 2.41 12.03 20.43
N ALA A 211 3.00 11.87 19.24
CA ALA A 211 4.31 12.43 18.91
C ALA A 211 4.39 13.93 19.24
N ALA A 212 5.60 14.37 19.56
CA ALA A 212 5.90 15.78 19.79
C ALA A 212 5.50 16.62 18.57
N ARG A 213 5.72 16.12 17.35
CA ARG A 213 5.39 16.80 16.09
C ARG A 213 4.71 15.89 15.09
N THR A 214 3.93 16.51 14.21
CA THR A 214 3.39 15.87 13.02
C THR A 214 3.96 16.53 11.76
N TYR A 215 4.67 15.77 10.93
CA TYR A 215 5.05 16.22 9.61
C TYR A 215 3.91 15.98 8.62
N LEU A 216 3.30 17.05 8.12
CA LEU A 216 2.29 16.98 7.06
C LEU A 216 2.98 17.17 5.71
N CYS A 217 3.18 16.07 4.99
CA CYS A 217 3.93 16.00 3.74
C CYS A 217 3.01 16.09 2.52
N LEU A 218 3.02 17.22 1.83
CA LEU A 218 2.12 17.49 0.70
C LEU A 218 2.87 17.43 -0.64
N HIS A 219 2.53 16.44 -1.47
CA HIS A 219 3.15 16.27 -2.78
C HIS A 219 2.58 17.22 -3.83
N GLY A 220 3.26 17.34 -4.97
CA GLY A 220 2.77 18.06 -6.15
C GLY A 220 2.49 17.16 -7.36
N ASN A 221 2.43 17.76 -8.54
CA ASN A 221 2.12 17.10 -9.81
C ASN A 221 3.40 16.63 -10.55
N PRO A 222 3.45 15.43 -11.14
CA PRO A 222 2.46 14.34 -11.11
C PRO A 222 2.79 13.28 -10.04
N ALA A 223 3.35 13.71 -8.91
CA ALA A 223 3.80 12.83 -7.85
C ALA A 223 2.63 12.35 -6.96
N TRP A 224 2.98 11.63 -5.89
CA TRP A 224 2.09 11.21 -4.82
C TRP A 224 2.92 10.97 -3.54
N SER A 225 2.33 10.50 -2.44
CA SER A 225 3.02 10.29 -1.15
C SER A 225 4.31 9.45 -1.26
N TYR A 226 4.46 8.61 -2.30
CA TYR A 226 5.69 7.90 -2.64
C TYR A 226 6.93 8.81 -2.78
N LEU A 227 6.74 10.08 -3.15
CA LEU A 227 7.80 11.09 -3.24
C LEU A 227 8.50 11.33 -1.91
N TYR A 228 7.80 11.17 -0.80
CA TYR A 228 8.35 11.38 0.53
C TYR A 228 9.06 10.17 1.11
N ARG A 229 9.09 9.02 0.42
CA ARG A 229 9.56 7.73 1.00
C ARG A 229 10.99 7.74 1.55
N LYS A 230 11.84 8.66 1.10
CA LYS A 230 13.22 8.84 1.60
C LYS A 230 13.32 9.81 2.78
N MET A 231 12.28 10.59 3.04
CA MET A 231 12.18 11.52 4.16
C MET A 231 11.45 10.90 5.35
N ILE A 232 10.36 10.17 5.09
CA ILE A 232 9.51 9.57 6.12
C ILE A 232 10.32 8.75 7.15
N PRO A 233 11.22 7.83 6.76
CA PRO A 233 11.98 7.04 7.73
C PRO A 233 12.81 7.87 8.70
N VAL A 234 13.31 9.04 8.26
CA VAL A 234 14.10 9.94 9.12
C VAL A 234 13.23 10.54 10.22
N PHE A 235 12.02 11.02 9.87
CA PHE A 235 11.08 11.57 10.84
C PHE A 235 10.57 10.49 11.82
N LEU A 236 10.25 9.30 11.30
CA LEU A 236 9.83 8.16 12.13
C LEU A 236 10.93 7.71 13.10
N GLN A 237 12.19 7.68 12.64
CA GLN A 237 13.33 7.34 13.49
C GLN A 237 13.54 8.37 14.63
N ALA A 238 13.16 9.63 14.40
CA ALA A 238 13.15 10.68 15.42
C ALA A 238 11.92 10.63 16.35
N GLY A 239 11.04 9.63 16.21
CA GLY A 239 9.85 9.45 17.03
C GLY A 239 8.69 10.38 16.65
N GLN A 240 8.74 10.97 15.46
CA GLN A 240 7.73 11.93 15.00
C GLN A 240 6.61 11.24 14.23
N ARG A 241 5.43 11.86 14.20
CA ARG A 241 4.32 11.41 13.35
C ARG A 241 4.50 11.97 11.94
N VAL A 242 4.12 11.21 10.94
CA VAL A 242 4.10 11.65 9.54
C VAL A 242 2.74 11.37 8.94
N VAL A 243 2.13 12.40 8.36
CA VAL A 243 0.91 12.29 7.56
C VAL A 243 1.22 12.72 6.13
N ALA A 244 0.97 11.84 5.15
CA ALA A 244 1.23 12.12 3.74
C ALA A 244 0.02 11.74 2.87
N PRO A 245 -0.92 12.67 2.60
CA PRO A 245 -2.09 12.40 1.77
C PRO A 245 -1.72 12.35 0.28
N ASP A 246 -2.45 11.53 -0.47
CA ASP A 246 -2.48 11.61 -1.93
C ASP A 246 -3.63 12.52 -2.36
N LEU A 247 -3.34 13.60 -3.08
CA LEU A 247 -4.35 14.50 -3.64
C LEU A 247 -5.32 13.72 -4.55
N ILE A 248 -6.58 14.15 -4.61
CA ILE A 248 -7.57 13.57 -5.53
C ILE A 248 -7.04 13.67 -6.96
N GLY A 249 -7.04 12.54 -7.69
CA GLY A 249 -6.39 12.43 -9.00
C GLY A 249 -5.00 11.80 -8.99
N PHE A 250 -4.37 11.60 -7.83
CA PHE A 250 -3.01 11.08 -7.71
C PHE A 250 -2.94 9.84 -6.80
N GLY A 251 -1.79 9.15 -6.83
CA GLY A 251 -1.50 8.03 -5.94
C GLY A 251 -2.61 6.98 -5.87
N LYS A 252 -2.96 6.56 -4.65
CA LYS A 252 -4.04 5.59 -4.38
C LYS A 252 -5.42 6.24 -4.17
N SER A 253 -5.50 7.57 -4.21
CA SER A 253 -6.76 8.33 -4.16
C SER A 253 -7.58 8.13 -5.43
N ASP A 254 -8.89 8.32 -5.30
CA ASP A 254 -9.82 8.36 -6.41
C ASP A 254 -9.46 9.48 -7.38
N LYS A 255 -9.81 9.27 -8.65
CA LYS A 255 -9.40 10.13 -9.77
C LYS A 255 -10.63 10.58 -10.54
N LEU A 256 -10.97 11.86 -10.43
CA LEU A 256 -12.07 12.45 -11.18
C LEU A 256 -11.80 12.33 -12.69
N LYS A 257 -12.85 12.00 -13.45
CA LYS A 257 -12.73 11.75 -14.90
C LYS A 257 -12.49 13.02 -15.71
N LYS A 258 -12.92 14.19 -15.20
CA LYS A 258 -12.91 15.48 -15.92
C LYS A 258 -11.89 16.43 -15.32
N GLU A 259 -11.12 17.09 -16.19
CA GLU A 259 -10.16 18.13 -15.81
C GLU A 259 -10.83 19.30 -15.08
N SER A 260 -12.00 19.72 -15.55
CA SER A 260 -12.77 20.83 -14.95
C SER A 260 -13.32 20.53 -13.56
N ALA A 261 -13.26 19.28 -13.09
CA ALA A 261 -13.64 18.90 -11.74
C ALA A 261 -12.51 19.16 -10.73
N HIS A 262 -11.29 19.42 -11.22
CA HIS A 262 -10.19 19.88 -10.38
C HIS A 262 -10.19 21.41 -10.37
N THR A 263 -10.17 21.98 -9.18
CA THR A 263 -10.02 23.42 -8.95
C THR A 263 -9.05 23.63 -7.78
N PHE A 264 -8.41 24.81 -7.71
CA PHE A 264 -7.52 25.14 -6.59
C PHE A 264 -8.30 25.08 -5.27
N SER A 265 -9.49 25.69 -5.26
CA SER A 265 -10.34 25.74 -4.08
C SER A 265 -10.80 24.35 -3.61
N PHE A 266 -11.12 23.44 -4.53
CA PHE A 266 -11.48 22.06 -4.20
C PHE A 266 -10.32 21.34 -3.49
N HIS A 267 -9.13 21.31 -4.11
CA HIS A 267 -7.99 20.61 -3.52
C HIS A 267 -7.59 21.20 -2.18
N ARG A 268 -7.58 22.54 -2.07
CA ARG A 268 -7.32 23.23 -0.81
C ARG A 268 -8.32 22.82 0.27
N GLN A 269 -9.62 22.82 -0.03
CA GLN A 269 -10.63 22.47 0.96
C GLN A 269 -10.48 21.02 1.44
N THR A 270 -10.18 20.08 0.55
CA THR A 270 -9.95 18.67 0.96
C THR A 270 -8.79 18.53 1.94
N LEU A 271 -7.74 19.36 1.82
CA LEU A 271 -6.62 19.37 2.76
C LEU A 271 -6.99 20.00 4.11
N LEU A 272 -7.80 21.06 4.12
CA LEU A 272 -8.32 21.66 5.36
C LEU A 272 -9.21 20.65 6.12
N ASP A 273 -10.12 20.00 5.40
CA ASP A 273 -11.00 18.96 5.96
C ASP A 273 -10.18 17.79 6.51
N LEU A 274 -9.12 17.37 5.82
CA LEU A 274 -8.21 16.31 6.28
C LEU A 274 -7.56 16.68 7.62
N VAL A 275 -6.98 17.89 7.72
CA VAL A 275 -6.32 18.37 8.94
C VAL A 275 -7.29 18.39 10.11
N GLN A 276 -8.54 18.84 9.88
CA GLN A 276 -9.59 18.86 10.89
C GLN A 276 -10.05 17.43 11.26
N ARG A 277 -10.28 16.58 10.26
CA ARG A 277 -10.80 15.22 10.44
C ARG A 277 -9.87 14.29 11.21
N LEU A 278 -8.56 14.47 11.02
CA LEU A 278 -7.51 13.73 11.74
C LEU A 278 -7.06 14.44 13.03
N ASP A 279 -7.65 15.60 13.32
CA ASP A 279 -7.25 16.51 14.38
C ASP A 279 -5.73 16.70 14.46
N LEU A 280 -5.10 17.01 13.32
CA LEU A 280 -3.65 17.18 13.30
C LEU A 280 -3.25 18.43 14.08
N GLN A 281 -2.27 18.26 14.96
CA GLN A 281 -1.73 19.30 15.84
C GLN A 281 -0.20 19.33 15.71
N ARG A 282 0.42 20.44 16.11
CA ARG A 282 1.89 20.57 16.14
C ARG A 282 2.50 20.24 14.78
N ILE A 283 1.90 20.82 13.74
CA ILE A 283 2.20 20.48 12.35
C ILE A 283 3.46 21.21 11.92
N VAL A 284 4.46 20.45 11.49
CA VAL A 284 5.48 20.94 10.58
C VAL A 284 5.00 20.67 9.16
N LEU A 285 4.64 21.73 8.45
CA LEU A 285 4.16 21.62 7.08
C LEU A 285 5.34 21.39 6.14
N VAL A 286 5.33 20.29 5.38
CA VAL A 286 6.38 19.93 4.41
C VAL A 286 5.85 19.99 3.00
N VAL A 287 6.34 20.92 2.19
CA VAL A 287 5.73 21.26 0.90
C VAL A 287 6.72 21.37 -0.25
N GLN A 288 6.25 21.06 -1.45
CA GLN A 288 6.95 21.18 -2.73
C GLN A 288 5.92 21.23 -3.87
N ASP A 289 6.23 21.91 -4.98
CA ASP A 289 5.35 22.08 -6.15
C ASP A 289 3.91 22.43 -5.74
N TRP A 290 2.88 21.76 -6.26
CA TRP A 290 1.49 21.98 -5.94
C TRP A 290 1.13 21.74 -4.47
N GLY A 291 1.89 20.89 -3.78
CA GLY A 291 1.80 20.74 -2.35
C GLY A 291 2.09 22.05 -1.62
N GLY A 292 2.99 22.89 -2.15
CA GLY A 292 3.23 24.24 -1.63
C GLY A 292 2.23 25.28 -2.13
N LEU A 293 1.81 25.25 -3.39
CA LEU A 293 0.78 26.16 -3.89
C LEU A 293 -0.50 26.08 -3.05
N LEU A 294 -0.91 24.86 -2.68
CA LEU A 294 -2.06 24.61 -1.82
C LEU A 294 -1.67 24.77 -0.34
N GLY A 295 -0.63 24.06 0.10
CA GLY A 295 -0.24 23.93 1.49
C GLY A 295 0.09 25.25 2.17
N LEU A 296 0.78 26.16 1.48
CA LEU A 296 1.12 27.47 2.02
C LEU A 296 -0.12 28.36 2.29
N THR A 297 -1.30 27.97 1.81
CA THR A 297 -2.56 28.67 2.09
C THR A 297 -3.36 28.07 3.26
N LEU A 298 -2.90 26.98 3.87
CA LEU A 298 -3.61 26.31 4.97
C LEU A 298 -3.39 26.99 6.33
N PRO A 299 -2.16 27.40 6.73
CA PRO A 299 -1.92 27.92 8.07
C PRO A 299 -2.71 29.17 8.43
N MET A 300 -3.11 30.00 7.45
CA MET A 300 -3.93 31.19 7.72
C MET A 300 -5.35 30.88 8.23
N GLU A 301 -5.87 29.68 8.00
CA GLU A 301 -7.22 29.26 8.46
C GLU A 301 -7.20 28.70 9.89
N MET A 302 -6.11 28.06 10.27
CA MET A 302 -5.97 27.34 11.54
C MET A 302 -4.55 27.48 12.10
N PRO A 303 -4.04 28.71 12.32
CA PRO A 303 -2.63 28.96 12.62
C PRO A 303 -2.14 28.21 13.86
N GLN A 304 -3.01 28.01 14.85
CA GLN A 304 -2.71 27.28 16.09
C GLN A 304 -2.31 25.81 15.88
N ARG A 305 -2.62 25.21 14.74
CA ARG A 305 -2.27 23.81 14.44
C ARG A 305 -0.87 23.67 13.83
N PHE A 306 -0.29 24.75 13.32
CA PHE A 306 0.99 24.75 12.61
C PHE A 306 2.09 25.39 13.46
N GLU A 307 3.19 24.68 13.65
CA GLU A 307 4.34 25.15 14.42
C GLU A 307 5.59 25.35 13.56
N GLY A 308 5.71 24.71 12.40
CA GLY A 308 6.87 24.85 11.54
C GLY A 308 6.56 24.73 10.05
N LEU A 309 7.49 25.20 9.22
CA LEU A 309 7.43 25.09 7.77
C LEU A 309 8.76 24.56 7.22
N LEU A 310 8.74 23.41 6.56
CA LEU A 310 9.79 22.94 5.67
C LEU A 310 9.34 23.14 4.21
N VAL A 311 9.93 24.11 3.54
CA VAL A 311 9.58 24.48 2.17
C VAL A 311 10.67 24.08 1.18
N MET A 312 10.29 23.28 0.19
CA MET A 312 11.10 22.91 -0.97
C MET A 312 10.52 23.53 -2.24
N ASN A 313 11.21 23.40 -3.38
CA ASN A 313 10.89 23.99 -4.69
C ASN A 313 9.39 24.16 -4.95
N THR A 314 8.87 25.37 -4.71
CA THR A 314 7.45 25.73 -4.82
C THR A 314 7.30 27.24 -4.97
N THR A 315 6.07 27.75 -4.96
CA THR A 315 5.77 29.19 -4.97
C THR A 315 4.40 29.49 -4.37
N LEU A 316 4.13 30.77 -4.10
CA LEU A 316 2.78 31.31 -3.88
C LEU A 316 2.30 31.96 -5.18
N ALA A 317 1.38 31.29 -5.88
CA ALA A 317 0.82 31.75 -7.13
C ALA A 317 -0.24 32.85 -6.89
N THR A 318 0.23 34.07 -6.60
CA THR A 318 -0.64 35.22 -6.29
C THR A 318 -1.37 35.78 -7.50
N GLY A 319 -0.96 35.45 -8.73
CA GLY A 319 -1.50 36.03 -9.96
C GLY A 319 -1.13 37.51 -10.17
N ASP A 320 -0.32 38.11 -9.28
CA ASP A 320 0.09 39.52 -9.38
C ASP A 320 1.25 39.73 -10.36
N GLN A 321 1.99 38.66 -10.64
CA GLN A 321 3.15 38.65 -11.53
C GLN A 321 3.04 37.48 -12.51
N PRO A 322 3.61 37.60 -13.72
CA PRO A 322 3.69 36.49 -14.65
C PRO A 322 4.39 35.28 -14.03
N LEU A 323 3.93 34.08 -14.40
CA LEU A 323 4.61 32.84 -14.04
C LEU A 323 6.01 32.78 -14.65
N SER A 324 6.92 32.03 -14.01
CA SER A 324 8.30 31.93 -14.49
C SER A 324 8.36 31.38 -15.92
N PRO A 325 9.36 31.77 -16.73
CA PRO A 325 9.53 31.20 -18.08
C PRO A 325 9.60 29.67 -18.09
N GLY A 326 10.27 29.10 -17.07
CA GLY A 326 10.35 27.65 -16.88
C GLY A 326 8.98 27.00 -16.63
N PHE A 327 8.14 27.63 -15.81
CA PHE A 327 6.77 27.17 -15.58
C PHE A 327 5.90 27.28 -16.84
N LEU A 328 6.00 28.40 -17.58
CA LEU A 328 5.26 28.57 -18.83
C LEU A 328 5.64 27.49 -19.86
N ALA A 329 6.93 27.18 -19.99
CA ALA A 329 7.42 26.11 -20.86
C ALA A 329 6.92 24.73 -20.41
N TRP A 330 6.91 24.46 -19.11
CA TRP A 330 6.34 23.23 -18.54
C TRP A 330 4.84 23.10 -18.86
N ARG A 331 4.06 24.15 -18.61
CA ARG A 331 2.63 24.20 -18.90
C ARG A 331 2.34 23.96 -20.38
N GLU A 332 3.10 24.58 -21.27
CA GLU A 332 2.98 24.38 -22.72
C GLU A 332 3.34 22.93 -23.12
N MET A 333 4.38 22.35 -22.54
CA MET A 333 4.77 20.96 -22.78
C MET A 333 3.65 20.00 -22.38
N CYS A 334 3.05 20.17 -21.19
CA CYS A 334 1.92 19.36 -20.75
C CYS A 334 0.71 19.49 -21.68
N ALA A 335 0.41 20.70 -22.16
CA ALA A 335 -0.69 20.93 -23.09
C ALA A 335 -0.45 20.27 -24.46
N LYS A 336 0.79 20.31 -24.97
CA LYS A 336 1.16 19.69 -26.26
C LYS A 336 1.30 18.16 -26.17
N ASN A 337 1.67 17.64 -25.01
CA ASN A 337 1.89 16.21 -24.79
C ASN A 337 1.13 15.71 -23.55
N PRO A 338 -0.22 15.65 -23.58
CA PRO A 338 -1.03 15.25 -22.42
C PRO A 338 -0.80 13.80 -21.95
N GLY A 339 -0.17 12.98 -22.79
CA GLY A 339 0.19 11.59 -22.51
C GLY A 339 1.66 11.39 -22.13
N TYR A 340 2.37 12.45 -21.72
CA TYR A 340 3.79 12.37 -21.39
C TYR A 340 4.09 11.21 -20.43
N ASP A 341 5.26 10.59 -20.63
CA ASP A 341 5.70 9.45 -19.84
C ASP A 341 6.19 9.95 -18.46
N ILE A 342 5.42 9.63 -17.43
CA ILE A 342 5.70 10.03 -16.04
C ILE A 342 6.95 9.32 -15.52
N ALA A 343 7.15 8.04 -15.81
CA ALA A 343 8.35 7.32 -15.37
C ALA A 343 9.60 7.94 -16.01
N ARG A 344 9.53 8.27 -17.31
CA ARG A 344 10.63 8.95 -18.02
C ARG A 344 10.87 10.38 -17.52
N LEU A 345 9.81 11.09 -17.12
CA LEU A 345 9.93 12.42 -16.50
C LEU A 345 10.77 12.33 -15.21
N PHE A 346 10.44 11.40 -14.32
CA PHE A 346 11.19 11.19 -13.08
C PHE A 346 12.61 10.72 -13.33
N ALA A 347 12.84 9.79 -14.27
CA ALA A 347 14.18 9.35 -14.64
C ALA A 347 15.06 10.48 -15.18
N ARG A 348 14.49 11.41 -15.96
CA ARG A 348 15.22 12.57 -16.50
C ARG A 348 15.57 13.60 -15.42
N GLY A 349 14.62 13.87 -14.52
CA GLY A 349 14.81 14.84 -13.43
C GLY A 349 15.64 14.31 -12.26
N ASN A 350 15.78 12.98 -12.15
CA ASN A 350 16.44 12.31 -11.05
C ASN A 350 17.22 11.08 -11.58
N PRO A 351 18.42 11.28 -12.17
CA PRO A 351 19.21 10.21 -12.77
C PRO A 351 19.61 9.08 -11.80
N GLN A 352 19.56 9.34 -10.50
CA GLN A 352 19.84 8.39 -9.43
C GLN A 352 18.73 7.36 -9.19
N LEU A 353 17.53 7.54 -9.76
CA LEU A 353 16.42 6.62 -9.56
C LEU A 353 16.57 5.34 -10.38
N SER A 354 16.25 4.22 -9.74
CA SER A 354 16.07 2.95 -10.44
C SER A 354 14.85 2.98 -11.36
N ALA A 355 14.81 2.06 -12.33
CA ALA A 355 13.65 1.88 -13.20
C ALA A 355 12.38 1.54 -12.41
N ALA A 356 12.49 0.76 -11.32
CA ALA A 356 11.37 0.40 -10.46
C ALA A 356 10.82 1.61 -9.68
N GLU A 357 11.68 2.49 -9.16
CA GLU A 357 11.25 3.75 -8.54
C GLU A 357 10.58 4.68 -9.55
N CYS A 358 11.09 4.77 -10.78
CA CYS A 358 10.45 5.54 -11.84
C CYS A 358 9.07 4.97 -12.20
N ALA A 359 8.94 3.63 -12.27
CA ALA A 359 7.67 2.96 -12.54
C ALA A 359 6.63 3.19 -11.43
N ALA A 360 7.05 3.33 -10.17
CA ALA A 360 6.16 3.65 -9.05
C ALA A 360 5.41 4.98 -9.23
N TYR A 361 5.99 5.95 -9.95
CA TYR A 361 5.29 7.20 -10.30
C TYR A 361 4.28 7.04 -11.43
N ALA A 362 4.45 6.06 -12.31
CA ALA A 362 3.48 5.74 -13.35
C ALA A 362 2.34 4.83 -12.85
N ALA A 363 2.55 4.07 -11.78
CA ALA A 363 1.59 3.11 -11.21
C ALA A 363 0.17 3.66 -10.98
N PRO A 364 -0.04 4.92 -10.51
CA PRO A 364 -1.39 5.48 -10.37
C PRO A 364 -2.18 5.61 -11.68
N PHE A 365 -1.51 5.56 -12.83
CA PHE A 365 -2.03 6.02 -14.13
C PHE A 365 -1.99 4.93 -15.21
N PRO A 366 -2.74 3.82 -15.03
CA PRO A 366 -2.71 2.67 -15.95
C PRO A 366 -3.23 3.01 -17.35
N ASP A 367 -4.09 4.03 -17.49
CA ASP A 367 -4.64 4.48 -18.76
C ASP A 367 -4.88 6.00 -18.78
N LYS A 368 -5.31 6.52 -19.93
CA LYS A 368 -5.60 7.94 -20.15
C LYS A 368 -6.71 8.52 -19.26
N GLY A 369 -7.65 7.68 -18.83
CA GLY A 369 -8.78 8.08 -17.99
C GLY A 369 -8.34 8.49 -16.59
N HIS A 370 -7.29 7.86 -16.06
CA HIS A 370 -6.73 8.15 -14.75
C HIS A 370 -5.89 9.45 -14.72
N ARG A 371 -5.67 10.12 -15.86
CA ARG A 371 -4.73 11.24 -16.00
C ARG A 371 -5.37 12.62 -16.06
N ALA A 372 -6.64 12.78 -15.66
CA ALA A 372 -7.30 14.10 -15.72
C ALA A 372 -6.57 15.14 -14.85
N ALA A 373 -6.19 14.78 -13.63
CA ALA A 373 -5.48 15.69 -12.72
C ALA A 373 -4.12 16.13 -13.26
N THR A 374 -3.36 15.22 -13.91
CA THR A 374 -2.03 15.56 -14.45
C THR A 374 -2.09 16.59 -15.58
N ARG A 375 -3.26 16.78 -16.20
CA ARG A 375 -3.52 17.80 -17.23
C ARG A 375 -4.11 19.08 -16.63
N ALA A 376 -5.00 18.94 -15.65
CA ALA A 376 -5.59 20.08 -14.96
C ALA A 376 -4.54 20.90 -14.19
N PHE A 377 -3.65 20.24 -13.44
CA PHE A 377 -2.72 20.92 -12.52
C PHE A 377 -1.81 21.95 -13.21
N PRO A 378 -1.12 21.67 -14.32
CA PRO A 378 -0.34 22.70 -15.01
C PRO A 378 -1.16 23.92 -15.46
N ALA A 379 -2.40 23.72 -15.90
CA ALA A 379 -3.29 24.78 -16.37
C ALA A 379 -3.92 25.60 -15.23
N MET A 380 -4.11 24.99 -14.06
CA MET A 380 -4.75 25.61 -12.89
C MET A 380 -3.85 26.56 -12.11
N VAL A 381 -2.53 26.61 -12.37
CA VAL A 381 -1.66 27.52 -11.60
C VAL A 381 -2.10 28.97 -11.85
N PRO A 382 -2.47 29.72 -10.79
CA PRO A 382 -2.97 31.09 -10.95
C PRO A 382 -1.98 31.98 -11.69
N ASP A 383 -2.38 32.49 -12.86
CA ASP A 383 -1.55 33.34 -13.73
C ASP A 383 -2.08 34.77 -13.89
N ASN A 384 -3.21 35.08 -13.25
CA ASN A 384 -3.81 36.40 -13.22
C ASN A 384 -4.58 36.61 -11.90
N PRO A 385 -4.92 37.87 -11.54
CA PRO A 385 -5.53 38.17 -10.25
C PRO A 385 -6.91 37.53 -9.99
N GLU A 386 -7.65 37.19 -11.05
CA GLU A 386 -9.00 36.61 -10.99
C GLU A 386 -9.01 35.08 -11.05
N ALA A 387 -7.85 34.46 -11.25
CA ALA A 387 -7.73 33.01 -11.30
C ALA A 387 -8.09 32.38 -9.94
N ASP A 388 -8.74 31.21 -9.97
CA ASP A 388 -9.06 30.44 -8.76
C ASP A 388 -7.77 30.18 -7.96
N GLY A 389 -7.79 30.51 -6.67
CA GLY A 389 -6.62 30.45 -5.78
C GLY A 389 -5.78 31.73 -5.69
N ALA A 390 -5.82 32.66 -6.65
CA ALA A 390 -4.98 33.86 -6.63
C ALA A 390 -5.21 34.74 -5.38
N ALA A 391 -6.48 35.00 -5.06
CA ALA A 391 -6.85 35.77 -3.88
C ALA A 391 -6.43 35.07 -2.56
N LEU A 392 -6.58 33.74 -2.49
CA LEU A 392 -6.14 32.94 -1.35
C LEU A 392 -4.61 32.96 -1.21
N SER A 393 -3.87 32.87 -2.31
CA SER A 393 -2.41 32.98 -2.30
C SER A 393 -1.93 34.37 -1.88
N ARG A 394 -2.64 35.45 -2.24
CA ARG A 394 -2.35 36.81 -1.73
C ARG A 394 -2.60 36.93 -0.22
N ALA A 395 -3.71 36.37 0.26
CA ALA A 395 -4.01 36.33 1.69
C ALA A 395 -2.95 35.54 2.47
N ALA A 396 -2.53 34.39 1.91
CA ALA A 396 -1.45 33.58 2.46
C ALA A 396 -0.13 34.34 2.49
N ARG A 397 0.26 35.03 1.41
CA ARG A 397 1.44 35.90 1.39
C ARG A 397 1.40 36.92 2.54
N ASN A 398 0.26 37.58 2.76
CA ASN A 398 0.11 38.52 3.86
C ASN A 398 0.27 37.83 5.23
N PHE A 399 -0.33 36.66 5.43
CA PHE A 399 -0.15 35.86 6.65
C PHE A 399 1.33 35.54 6.92
N TRP A 400 2.05 35.02 5.91
CA TRP A 400 3.47 34.68 6.05
C TRP A 400 4.37 35.88 6.33
N GLN A 401 4.03 37.06 5.79
CA GLN A 401 4.80 38.28 5.99
C GLN A 401 4.54 38.93 7.35
N THR A 402 3.31 38.83 7.88
CA THR A 402 2.88 39.67 9.00
C THR A 402 2.54 38.89 10.27
N GLN A 403 2.04 37.66 10.15
CA GLN A 403 1.46 36.91 11.27
C GLN A 403 2.26 35.66 11.66
N TRP A 404 2.88 34.99 10.70
CA TRP A 404 3.64 33.77 10.97
C TRP A 404 4.81 34.01 11.94
N GLN A 405 4.95 33.14 12.94
CA GLN A 405 6.02 33.19 13.95
C GLN A 405 6.78 31.86 14.11
N GLY A 406 6.33 30.78 13.47
CA GLY A 406 6.98 29.49 13.61
C GLY A 406 8.34 29.42 12.89
N PRO A 407 9.25 28.52 13.31
CA PRO A 407 10.47 28.23 12.56
C PRO A 407 10.18 27.84 11.11
N THR A 408 11.03 28.31 10.19
CA THR A 408 10.95 27.97 8.77
C THR A 408 12.31 27.51 8.27
N LEU A 409 12.34 26.35 7.63
CA LEU A 409 13.50 25.83 6.91
C LEU A 409 13.17 25.78 5.42
N MET A 410 14.07 26.32 4.60
CA MET A 410 13.97 26.26 3.14
C MET A 410 15.08 25.38 2.57
N ALA A 411 14.75 24.53 1.61
CA ALA A 411 15.72 23.80 0.79
C ALA A 411 15.44 24.00 -0.69
N ILE A 412 16.48 24.12 -1.51
CA ILE A 412 16.36 24.41 -2.94
C ILE A 412 17.17 23.40 -3.74
N GLY A 413 16.50 22.70 -4.67
CA GLY A 413 17.15 21.97 -5.74
C GLY A 413 17.62 22.93 -6.81
N MET A 414 18.94 23.10 -6.95
CA MET A 414 19.55 24.13 -7.80
C MET A 414 19.45 23.82 -9.29
N GLN A 415 19.18 22.57 -9.67
CA GLN A 415 18.99 22.15 -11.06
C GLN A 415 17.53 22.25 -11.53
N ASP A 416 16.60 22.71 -10.70
CA ASP A 416 15.19 22.84 -11.07
C ASP A 416 14.99 23.95 -12.14
N PRO A 417 14.55 23.59 -13.36
CA PRO A 417 14.33 24.56 -14.43
C PRO A 417 12.98 25.29 -14.32
N VAL A 418 12.12 24.93 -13.37
CA VAL A 418 10.74 25.42 -13.23
C VAL A 418 10.61 26.36 -12.03
N LEU A 419 10.87 25.83 -10.83
CA LEU A 419 10.72 26.51 -9.53
C LEU A 419 12.04 26.52 -8.74
N GLY A 420 13.17 26.69 -9.46
CA GLY A 420 14.50 26.76 -8.88
C GLY A 420 14.81 28.06 -8.14
N HIS A 421 16.10 28.38 -8.03
CA HIS A 421 16.63 29.44 -7.16
C HIS A 421 15.88 30.78 -7.25
N ALA A 422 15.57 31.28 -8.45
CA ALA A 422 14.90 32.57 -8.62
C ALA A 422 13.49 32.59 -8.00
N SER A 423 12.69 31.55 -8.24
CA SER A 423 11.33 31.42 -7.68
C SER A 423 11.38 31.28 -6.16
N MET A 424 12.32 30.47 -5.66
CA MET A 424 12.49 30.25 -4.22
C MET A 424 13.02 31.49 -3.49
N ALA A 425 13.87 32.30 -4.12
CA ALA A 425 14.33 33.57 -3.57
C ALA A 425 13.20 34.61 -3.46
N GLU A 426 12.26 34.64 -4.41
CA GLU A 426 11.04 35.44 -4.31
C GLU A 426 10.13 34.94 -3.18
N LEU A 427 9.91 33.62 -3.10
CA LEU A 427 9.13 33.03 -2.02
C LEU A 427 9.75 33.34 -0.64
N ARG A 428 11.07 33.20 -0.50
CA ARG A 428 11.79 33.50 0.74
C ARG A 428 11.54 34.93 1.22
N ARG A 429 11.51 35.91 0.32
CA ARG A 429 11.18 37.31 0.66
C ARG A 429 9.77 37.49 1.25
N SER A 430 8.87 36.56 0.96
CA SER A 430 7.52 36.53 1.52
C SER A 430 7.41 35.76 2.84
N LEU A 431 8.41 34.94 3.19
CA LEU A 431 8.41 34.13 4.41
C LEU A 431 9.19 34.84 5.52
N ARG A 432 8.48 35.51 6.44
CA ARG A 432 9.09 36.22 7.56
C ARG A 432 9.98 35.29 8.38
N GLY A 433 11.22 35.71 8.61
CA GLY A 433 12.17 34.96 9.44
C GLY A 433 12.78 33.72 8.76
N CYS A 434 12.54 33.51 7.46
CA CYS A 434 13.14 32.40 6.74
C CYS A 434 14.66 32.60 6.57
N PRO A 435 15.51 31.69 7.11
CA PRO A 435 16.96 31.80 7.03
C PRO A 435 17.46 31.59 5.60
N GLU A 436 18.78 31.63 5.40
CA GLU A 436 19.37 31.21 4.13
C GLU A 436 18.98 29.75 3.80
N PRO A 437 18.67 29.45 2.54
CA PRO A 437 18.21 28.12 2.15
C PRO A 437 19.35 27.10 2.18
N LEU A 438 18.99 25.84 2.44
CA LEU A 438 19.84 24.69 2.14
C LEU A 438 19.83 24.46 0.62
N CYS A 439 20.90 24.87 -0.06
CA CYS A 439 21.08 24.60 -1.49
C CYS A 439 21.58 23.17 -1.71
N VAL A 440 20.88 22.42 -2.56
CA VAL A 440 21.25 21.08 -3.01
C VAL A 440 21.65 21.19 -4.48
N GLU A 441 22.96 21.27 -4.73
CA GLU A 441 23.53 21.55 -6.06
C GLU A 441 23.15 20.50 -7.11
N GLU A 442 23.00 19.24 -6.70
CA GLU A 442 22.54 18.15 -7.58
C GLU A 442 21.02 17.95 -7.58
N GLY A 443 20.29 18.71 -6.77
CA GLY A 443 18.85 18.58 -6.61
C GLY A 443 18.09 19.18 -7.80
N GLY A 444 17.20 18.40 -8.39
CA GLY A 444 16.23 18.89 -9.38
C GLY A 444 14.93 19.40 -8.74
N HIS A 445 13.87 19.43 -9.53
CA HIS A 445 12.53 19.86 -9.10
C HIS A 445 11.94 18.98 -7.99
N PHE A 446 12.01 17.65 -8.14
CA PHE A 446 11.51 16.66 -7.17
C PHE A 446 12.54 16.39 -6.07
N LEU A 447 12.88 17.44 -5.32
CA LEU A 447 14.01 17.47 -4.39
C LEU A 447 13.96 16.37 -3.30
N GLN A 448 12.77 15.87 -2.96
CA GLN A 448 12.57 14.80 -1.97
C GLN A 448 13.19 13.47 -2.39
N GLU A 449 13.54 13.28 -3.68
CA GLU A 449 14.32 12.13 -4.12
C GLU A 449 15.78 12.15 -3.63
N MET A 450 16.23 13.31 -3.16
CA MET A 450 17.43 13.53 -2.35
C MET A 450 17.05 13.98 -0.92
N GLY A 451 15.90 13.51 -0.43
CA GLY A 451 15.23 14.05 0.75
C GLY A 451 15.82 13.63 2.09
N GLU A 452 16.61 12.55 2.18
CA GLU A 452 17.14 12.06 3.46
C GLU A 452 18.02 13.11 4.17
N PRO A 453 19.03 13.74 3.52
CA PRO A 453 19.79 14.83 4.13
C PRO A 453 18.93 16.03 4.54
N ILE A 454 17.90 16.34 3.76
CA ILE A 454 16.98 17.46 4.02
C ILE A 454 16.13 17.17 5.26
N ALA A 455 15.57 15.97 5.37
CA ALA A 455 14.82 15.53 6.53
C ALA A 455 15.68 15.54 7.80
N LYS A 456 16.95 15.10 7.71
CA LYS A 456 17.91 15.17 8.84
C LYS A 456 18.21 16.62 9.24
N ALA A 457 18.32 17.53 8.27
CA ALA A 457 18.50 18.95 8.55
C ALA A 457 17.25 19.55 9.21
N ALA A 458 16.06 19.15 8.76
CA ALA A 458 14.79 19.55 9.32
C ALA A 458 14.63 19.11 10.77
N GLU A 459 14.91 17.84 11.09
CA GLU A 459 14.88 17.32 12.46
C GLU A 459 15.80 18.11 13.40
N ARG A 460 17.05 18.37 12.96
CA ARG A 460 17.97 19.20 13.76
C ARG A 460 17.47 20.62 13.95
N PHE A 461 16.92 21.21 12.90
CA PHE A 461 16.44 22.58 12.91
C PHE A 461 15.23 22.74 13.82
N PHE A 462 14.17 21.95 13.61
CA PHE A 462 12.97 22.02 14.43
C PHE A 462 13.19 21.45 15.83
N GLY A 463 14.12 20.51 16.04
CA GLY A 463 14.50 20.05 17.38
C GLY A 463 15.11 21.12 18.28
N ALA A 464 15.66 22.19 17.70
CA ALA A 464 16.21 23.33 18.43
C ALA A 464 15.20 24.44 18.75
N HIS A 465 13.97 24.32 18.22
CA HIS A 465 12.84 25.22 18.44
C HIS A 465 11.72 24.49 19.19
#